data_AF-A0A2R6M851-F1
#
_entry.id   AF-A0A2R6M851-F1
#
_cell.length_a   1.000
_cell.length_b   1.000
_cell.length_c   1.000
_cell.angle_alpha   90.00
_cell.angle_beta   90.00
_cell.angle_gamma   90.00
#
_symmetry.space_group_name_H-M   'P 1'
#
loop_
_entity.id
_entity.type
_entity.pdbx_description
1 polymer ?
#
loop_
_entity_poly.entity_id
_entity_poly.type
_entity_poly.pdbx_seq_one_letter_code
_entity_poly.pdbx_strand_id
1 'polypeptide(L)' 'MRRYPRQVRDARLKCIECNAPVVETVEGSYACVDCGSEPVSPRSDSIATASEDTATPADD' A
#
# COMPACT_ATOMS: atom_id res chain seq x y z
N MET A 1 8.17 8.03 29.17
CA MET A 1 8.09 7.52 27.78
C MET A 1 6.73 6.86 27.57
N ARG A 2 5.82 7.47 26.78
CA ARG A 2 4.51 6.89 26.46
C ARG A 2 4.73 5.56 25.71
N ARG A 3 4.42 4.43 26.35
CA ARG A 3 4.38 3.15 25.66
C ARG A 3 3.00 3.01 25.03
N TYR A 4 2.94 3.16 23.71
CA TYR A 4 1.76 2.73 22.96
C TYR A 4 1.45 1.25 23.28
N PRO A 5 0.16 0.88 23.41
CA PRO A 5 -0.26 -0.51 23.65
C PRO A 5 0.40 -1.46 22.64
N ARG A 6 0.70 -2.70 23.04
CA ARG A 6 1.35 -3.69 22.16
C ARG A 6 0.61 -3.85 20.83
N GLN A 7 -0.71 -3.88 20.90
CA GLN A 7 -1.64 -3.94 19.77
C GLN A 7 -1.34 -2.86 18.70
N VAL A 8 -0.95 -1.66 19.14
CA VAL A 8 -0.58 -0.53 18.27
C VAL A 8 0.85 -0.68 17.72
N ARG A 9 1.76 -1.29 18.47
CA ARG A 9 3.14 -1.54 18.01
C ARG A 9 3.20 -2.60 16.93
N ASP A 10 2.36 -3.62 17.07
CA ASP A 10 2.26 -4.77 16.17
C ASP A 10 1.34 -4.48 14.97
N ALA A 11 0.93 -3.22 14.77
CA ALA A 11 0.19 -2.80 13.60
C ALA A 11 0.97 -3.09 12.32
N ARG A 12 0.31 -3.78 11.37
CA ARG A 12 0.88 -4.16 10.07
C ARG A 12 1.22 -2.96 9.18
N LEU A 13 0.49 -1.86 9.35
CA LEU A 13 0.62 -0.63 8.57
C LEU A 13 0.77 0.57 9.51
N LYS A 14 1.74 1.45 9.22
CA LYS A 14 2.05 2.66 9.99
C LYS A 14 2.24 3.85 9.07
N CYS A 15 1.87 5.02 9.57
CA CYS A 15 2.11 6.28 8.87
C CYS A 15 3.61 6.63 8.91
N ILE A 16 4.18 7.03 7.78
CA ILE A 16 5.60 7.38 7.68
C ILE A 16 5.92 8.65 8.49
N GLU A 17 5.00 9.61 8.51
CA GLU A 17 5.22 10.92 9.14
C GLU A 17 5.23 10.86 10.66
N CYS A 18 4.25 10.16 11.25
CA CYS A 18 4.05 10.14 12.70
C CYS A 18 4.30 8.77 13.35
N ASN A 19 4.56 7.72 12.57
CA ASN A 19 4.74 6.34 13.04
C ASN A 19 3.53 5.79 13.85
N ALA A 20 2.36 6.40 13.68
CA ALA A 20 1.10 5.97 14.25
C ALA A 20 0.48 4.83 13.42
N PRO A 21 -0.39 3.99 14.00
CA PRO A 21 -1.06 2.92 13.27
C PRO A 21 -2.03 3.49 12.23
N VAL A 22 -2.25 2.72 11.17
CA VAL A 22 -3.16 3.05 10.08
C VAL A 22 -4.34 2.08 10.09
N VAL A 23 -5.53 2.58 9.79
CA VAL A 23 -6.78 1.80 9.73
C VAL A 23 -7.42 1.90 8.35
N GLU A 24 -8.14 0.85 7.95
CA GLU A 24 -8.96 0.86 6.73
C GLU A 24 -10.30 1.56 7.03
N THR A 25 -10.70 2.48 6.15
CA THR A 25 -11.96 3.21 6.21
C THR A 25 -13.09 2.39 5.59
N VAL A 26 -14.34 2.80 5.80
CA VAL A 26 -15.51 2.15 5.20
C VAL A 26 -15.55 2.26 3.66
N GLU A 27 -14.73 3.15 3.09
CA GLU A 27 -14.59 3.37 1.65
C GLU A 27 -13.45 2.53 1.05
N GLY A 28 -12.75 1.72 1.86
CA GLY A 28 -11.61 0.92 1.44
C GLY A 28 -10.31 1.72 1.29
N SER A 29 -10.27 2.97 1.76
CA SER A 29 -9.04 3.77 1.85
C SER A 29 -8.34 3.54 3.19
N TYR A 30 -7.08 3.98 3.32
CA TYR A 30 -6.30 3.80 4.55
C TYR A 30 -6.00 5.16 5.16
N ALA A 31 -6.39 5.36 6.42
CA ALA A 31 -6.19 6.62 7.14
C ALA A 31 -5.35 6.44 8.41
N CYS A 32 -4.43 7.38 8.64
CA CYS A 32 -3.68 7.46 9.89
C CYS A 32 -4.57 7.91 11.05
N VAL A 33 -4.52 7.21 12.19
CA VAL A 33 -5.35 7.55 13.37
C VAL A 33 -4.96 8.84 14.09
N ASP A 34 -3.75 9.36 13.81
CA ASP A 34 -3.20 10.52 14.50
C ASP A 34 -3.26 11.78 13.61
N CYS A 35 -2.64 11.73 12.42
CA CYS A 35 -2.55 12.88 11.53
C CYS A 35 -3.60 12.89 10.39
N GLY A 36 -4.34 11.80 10.19
CA GLY A 36 -5.35 11.70 9.14
C GLY A 36 -4.81 11.57 7.71
N SER A 37 -3.49 11.60 7.50
CA SER A 37 -2.88 11.36 6.19
C SER A 37 -3.27 9.97 5.67
N GLU A 38 -3.31 9.81 4.34
CA GLU A 38 -3.50 8.53 3.67
C GLU A 38 -2.13 7.96 3.22
N PRO A 39 -1.41 7.22 4.08
CA PRO A 39 -0.04 6.80 3.79
C PRO A 39 0.06 5.63 2.81
N VAL A 40 -1.07 5.02 2.43
CA VAL A 40 -1.12 3.90 1.49
C VAL A 40 -1.96 4.32 0.30
N SER A 41 -1.31 4.66 -0.80
CA SER A 41 -2.00 4.67 -2.09
C SER A 41 -2.19 3.21 -2.50
N PRO A 42 -3.40 2.78 -2.90
CA PRO A 42 -3.56 1.46 -3.49
C PRO A 42 -2.62 1.41 -4.70
N ARG A 43 -1.63 0.51 -4.67
CA ARG A 43 -0.90 0.17 -5.88
C ARG A 43 -1.95 -0.37 -6.82
N SER A 44 -2.16 0.30 -7.95
CA SER A 44 -2.91 -0.30 -9.05
C SER A 44 -2.20 -1.61 -9.38
N ASP A 45 -2.79 -2.74 -9.02
CA ASP A 45 -2.36 -4.08 -9.43
C ASP A 45 -2.63 -4.23 -10.94
N SER A 46 -1.97 -3.40 -11.73
CA SER A 46 -1.75 -3.64 -13.14
C SER A 46 -0.59 -4.62 -13.22
N ILE A 47 -0.88 -5.90 -12.95
CA ILE A 47 -0.10 -6.98 -13.54
C ILE A 47 -0.32 -6.82 -15.04
N ALA A 48 0.58 -6.08 -15.67
CA ALA A 48 0.68 -6.01 -17.12
C ALA A 48 0.83 -7.46 -17.60
N THR A 49 -0.21 -7.98 -18.23
CA THR A 49 -0.12 -9.13 -19.11
C THR A 49 0.85 -8.74 -20.23
N ALA A 50 2.14 -9.02 -20.03
CA ALA A 50 3.13 -9.01 -21.08
C ALA A 50 2.88 -10.24 -21.96
N SER A 51 1.83 -10.16 -22.76
CA SER A 51 1.58 -11.04 -23.89
C SER A 51 1.89 -10.22 -25.14
N GLU A 52 3.16 -10.15 -25.52
CA GLU A 52 3.55 -9.79 -26.88
C GLU A 52 4.53 -10.85 -27.41
N ASP A 53 3.89 -11.77 -28.12
CA ASP A 53 4.43 -12.78 -29.01
C ASP A 53 5.18 -12.08 -30.16
N THR A 54 6.51 -12.00 -30.08
CA THR A 54 7.34 -11.57 -31.21
C THR A 54 7.75 -12.80 -32.01
N ALA A 55 6.86 -13.27 -32.88
CA ALA A 55 7.24 -14.13 -34.00
C ALA A 55 7.84 -13.25 -35.12
N THR A 56 9.16 -13.26 -35.24
CA THR A 56 9.88 -12.65 -36.38
C THR A 56 9.73 -13.55 -37.61
N PRO A 57 9.14 -13.11 -38.73
CA PRO A 57 9.34 -13.78 -40.01
C PRO A 57 10.74 -13.42 -40.53
N ALA A 58 11.58 -14.42 -40.76
CA ALA A 58 12.78 -14.27 -41.57
C ALA A 58 12.37 -14.36 -43.05
N ASP A 59 12.54 -13.27 -43.79
CA ASP A 59 12.38 -13.18 -45.24
C ASP A 59 13.75 -13.41 -45.92
N ASP A 60 13.72 -14.29 -46.93
CA ASP A 60 14.64 -14.58 -48.07
C ASP A 60 16.18 -14.68 -47.85
#